data_AF-A0A8J4U4X0-F1
#
_entry.id   AF-A0A8J4U4X0-F1
#
_cell.length_a   1.000
_cell.length_b   1.000
_cell.length_c   1.000
_cell.angle_alpha   90.00
_cell.angle_beta   90.00
_cell.angle_gamma   90.00
#
_symmetry.space_group_name_H-M   'P 1'
#
loop_
_entity.id
_entity.type
_entity.pdbx_description
1 polymer ?
#
loop_
_entity_poly.entity_id
_entity_poly.type
_entity_poly.pdbx_seq_one_letter_code
_entity_poly.pdbx_strand_id
1 'polypeptide(L)'
;KQLLEIQRKSKHVIQEKEKELQDLKKAVESHKHSAQTAVQETEMIFTQLIKYFEGRLSEATRLISAQEKAAVTRAEEVSKRLEKEILELKKRDAKMEELSNIDDPTYYLQIFQSVTVGVFTLPTITLSPVLTFEDVIKSVSQLKEKLEELCKSKFEKIPKGVTDVQIVPPPLPTFQPSHMKLSTTEPKRGINSY
;
A
#
# COMPACT_ATOMS: atom_id res chain seq x y z
N LYS A 1 69.19 26.27 9.17
CA LYS A 1 68.61 25.27 10.10
C LYS A 1 67.08 25.44 10.28
N GLN A 2 66.54 26.64 10.53
CA GLN A 2 65.08 26.85 10.74
C GLN A 2 64.18 26.55 9.51
N LEU A 3 64.62 26.91 8.29
CA LEU A 3 63.84 26.68 7.07
C LEU A 3 63.54 25.19 6.82
N LEU A 4 64.51 24.32 7.12
CA LEU A 4 64.36 22.86 6.97
C LEU A 4 63.32 22.29 7.95
N GLU A 5 63.25 22.84 9.16
CA GLU A 5 62.26 22.42 10.17
C GLU A 5 60.84 22.85 9.78
N ILE A 6 60.68 24.07 9.26
CA ILE A 6 59.41 24.56 8.72
C ILE A 6 58.97 23.70 7.53
N GLN A 7 59.90 23.35 6.64
CA GLN A 7 59.63 22.48 5.49
C GLN A 7 59.19 21.07 5.95
N ARG A 8 59.83 20.50 6.97
CA ARG A 8 59.46 19.19 7.54
C ARG A 8 58.06 19.20 8.13
N LYS A 9 57.73 20.25 8.91
CA LYS A 9 56.40 20.44 9.48
C LYS A 9 55.33 20.62 8.40
N SER A 10 55.62 21.41 7.37
CA SER A 10 54.71 21.61 6.22
C SER A 10 54.41 20.29 5.51
N LYS A 11 55.44 19.49 5.19
CA LYS A 11 55.26 18.16 4.59
C LYS A 11 54.37 17.23 5.44
N HIS A 12 54.55 17.24 6.76
CA HIS A 12 53.70 16.46 7.66
C HIS A 12 52.23 16.92 7.63
N VAL A 13 51.98 18.23 7.68
CA VAL A 13 50.61 18.77 7.61
C VAL A 13 49.95 18.43 6.28
N ILE A 14 50.69 18.49 5.17
CA ILE A 14 50.19 18.09 3.85
C ILE A 14 49.74 16.62 3.87
N GLN A 15 50.57 15.71 4.39
CA GLN A 15 50.23 14.28 4.47
C GLN A 15 48.96 14.02 5.32
N GLU A 16 48.83 14.70 6.47
CA GLU A 16 47.63 14.60 7.29
C GLU A 16 46.38 15.11 6.54
N LYS A 17 46.48 16.22 5.80
CA LYS A 17 45.38 16.75 4.98
C LYS A 17 45.02 15.86 3.80
N GLU A 18 45.99 15.22 3.16
CA GLU A 18 45.74 14.22 2.12
C GLU A 18 44.97 13.02 2.66
N LYS A 19 45.33 12.55 3.87
CA LYS A 19 44.63 11.47 4.57
C LYS A 19 43.21 11.87 4.96
N GLU A 20 43.02 13.04 5.59
CA GLU A 20 41.70 13.58 5.91
C GLU A 20 40.80 13.66 4.67
N LEU A 21 41.34 14.13 3.54
CA LEU A 21 40.61 14.21 2.28
C LEU A 21 40.21 12.83 1.74
N GLN A 22 41.09 11.84 1.85
CA GLN A 22 40.80 10.48 1.41
C GLN A 22 39.70 9.84 2.28
N ASP A 23 39.77 10.01 3.59
CA ASP A 23 38.77 9.48 4.52
C ASP A 23 37.41 10.15 4.32
N LEU A 24 37.40 11.47 4.08
CA LEU A 24 36.19 12.20 3.72
C LEU A 24 35.55 11.67 2.43
N LYS A 25 36.34 11.45 1.37
CA LYS A 25 35.83 10.88 0.11
C LYS A 25 35.21 9.50 0.32
N LYS A 26 35.83 8.63 1.12
CA LYS A 26 35.27 7.30 1.45
C LYS A 26 33.97 7.42 2.22
N ALA A 27 33.89 8.31 3.20
CA ALA A 27 32.68 8.53 3.98
C ALA A 27 31.51 9.03 3.10
N VAL A 28 31.78 9.96 2.18
CA VAL A 28 30.79 10.46 1.21
C VAL A 28 30.26 9.35 0.31
N GLU A 29 31.15 8.54 -0.27
CA GLU A 29 30.72 7.43 -1.14
C GLU A 29 29.95 6.36 -0.35
N SER A 30 30.36 6.05 0.87
CA SER A 30 29.64 5.12 1.75
C SER A 30 28.24 5.64 2.09
N HIS A 31 28.10 6.93 2.39
CA HIS A 31 26.79 7.54 2.65
C HIS A 31 25.90 7.51 1.41
N LYS A 32 26.44 7.86 0.24
CA LYS A 32 25.72 7.80 -1.04
C LYS A 32 25.22 6.39 -1.34
N HIS A 33 26.07 5.38 -1.15
CA HIS A 33 25.69 3.98 -1.34
C HIS A 33 24.59 3.57 -0.35
N SER A 34 24.74 3.90 0.93
CA SER A 34 23.72 3.61 1.95
C SER A 34 22.37 4.25 1.63
N ALA A 35 22.36 5.50 1.15
CA ALA A 35 21.12 6.19 0.76
C ALA A 35 20.46 5.51 -0.45
N GLN A 36 21.25 5.11 -1.46
CA GLN A 36 20.74 4.38 -2.62
C GLN A 36 20.13 3.03 -2.22
N THR A 37 20.80 2.27 -1.35
CA THR A 37 20.28 1.01 -0.83
C THR A 37 18.96 1.22 -0.09
N ALA A 38 18.88 2.22 0.78
CA ALA A 38 17.64 2.53 1.51
C ALA A 38 16.47 2.86 0.58
N VAL A 39 16.71 3.59 -0.52
CA VAL A 39 15.70 3.86 -1.55
C VAL A 39 15.25 2.56 -2.22
N GLN A 40 16.19 1.75 -2.70
CA GLN A 40 15.87 0.49 -3.38
C GLN A 40 15.08 -0.48 -2.49
N GLU A 41 15.47 -0.64 -1.23
CA GLU A 41 14.75 -1.47 -0.28
C GLU A 41 13.34 -0.94 0.00
N THR A 42 13.19 0.38 0.13
CA THR A 42 11.88 1.03 0.31
C THR A 42 10.98 0.76 -0.89
N GLU A 43 11.47 0.98 -2.12
CA GLU A 43 10.72 0.71 -3.36
C GLU A 43 10.33 -0.77 -3.46
N MET A 44 11.23 -1.68 -3.10
CA MET A 44 10.97 -3.12 -3.09
C MET A 44 9.86 -3.48 -2.09
N ILE A 45 9.90 -2.94 -0.87
CA ILE A 45 8.87 -3.17 0.16
C ILE A 45 7.50 -2.69 -0.34
N PHE A 46 7.42 -1.47 -0.89
CA PHE A 46 6.18 -0.93 -1.41
C PHE A 46 5.64 -1.75 -2.59
N THR A 47 6.52 -2.22 -3.48
CA THR A 47 6.14 -3.10 -4.58
C THR A 47 5.50 -4.40 -4.08
N GLN A 48 6.07 -5.02 -3.05
CA GLN A 48 5.51 -6.23 -2.43
C GLN A 48 4.14 -5.97 -1.79
N LEU A 49 3.99 -4.84 -1.10
CA LEU A 49 2.72 -4.43 -0.49
C LEU A 49 1.64 -4.20 -1.55
N ILE A 50 1.94 -3.50 -2.64
CA ILE A 50 1.01 -3.28 -3.75
C ILE A 50 0.54 -4.63 -4.31
N LYS A 51 1.46 -5.53 -4.64
CA LYS A 51 1.14 -6.86 -5.15
C LYS A 51 0.27 -7.67 -4.19
N TYR A 52 0.54 -7.57 -2.89
CA TYR A 52 -0.29 -8.21 -1.87
C TYR A 52 -1.73 -7.66 -1.90
N PHE A 53 -1.90 -6.33 -1.94
CA PHE A 53 -3.22 -5.72 -1.98
C PHE A 53 -3.98 -5.98 -3.29
N GLU A 54 -3.29 -6.04 -4.43
CA GLU A 54 -3.88 -6.49 -5.70
C GLU A 54 -4.45 -7.90 -5.59
N GLY A 55 -3.72 -8.82 -4.96
CA GLY A 55 -4.21 -10.18 -4.69
C GLY A 55 -5.43 -10.19 -3.77
N ARG A 56 -5.43 -9.37 -2.71
CA ARG A 56 -6.59 -9.23 -1.80
C ARG A 56 -7.81 -8.64 -2.51
N LEU A 57 -7.62 -7.67 -3.39
CA LEU A 57 -8.67 -7.09 -4.21
C LEU A 57 -9.26 -8.14 -5.15
N SER A 58 -8.42 -8.88 -5.87
CA SER A 58 -8.85 -9.95 -6.78
C SER A 58 -9.67 -11.02 -6.05
N GLU A 59 -9.24 -11.43 -4.86
CA GLU A 59 -9.98 -12.41 -4.07
C GLU A 59 -11.34 -11.88 -3.60
N ALA A 60 -11.39 -10.64 -3.11
CA ALA A 60 -12.65 -10.03 -2.67
C ALA A 60 -13.66 -9.90 -3.81
N THR A 61 -13.25 -9.41 -4.99
CA THR A 61 -14.13 -9.27 -6.15
C THR A 61 -14.59 -10.62 -6.68
N ARG A 62 -13.68 -11.61 -6.73
CA ARG A 62 -14.01 -12.99 -7.13
C ARG A 62 -15.09 -13.59 -6.22
N LEU A 63 -14.98 -13.42 -4.90
CA LEU A 63 -15.97 -13.93 -3.95
C LEU A 63 -17.33 -13.26 -4.11
N ILE A 64 -17.35 -11.93 -4.29
CA ILE A 64 -18.59 -11.17 -4.55
C ILE A 64 -19.28 -11.70 -5.82
N SER A 65 -18.56 -11.78 -6.93
CA SER A 65 -19.11 -12.25 -8.20
C SER A 65 -19.56 -13.72 -8.15
N ALA A 66 -18.83 -14.57 -7.43
CA ALA A 66 -19.22 -15.98 -7.26
C ALA A 66 -20.53 -16.10 -6.47
N GLN A 67 -20.66 -15.33 -5.39
CA GLN A 67 -21.87 -15.31 -4.56
C GLN A 67 -23.07 -14.74 -5.32
N GLU A 68 -22.88 -13.63 -6.04
CA GLU A 68 -23.88 -13.04 -6.93
C GLU A 68 -24.35 -14.07 -7.95
N LYS A 69 -23.43 -14.66 -8.72
CA LYS A 69 -23.77 -15.67 -9.74
C LYS A 69 -24.55 -16.84 -9.15
N ALA A 70 -24.10 -17.37 -8.01
CA ALA A 70 -24.79 -18.47 -7.35
C ALA A 70 -26.20 -18.09 -6.87
N ALA A 71 -26.38 -16.87 -6.37
CA ALA A 71 -27.69 -16.35 -5.97
C ALA A 71 -28.62 -16.17 -7.18
N VAL A 72 -28.13 -15.59 -8.27
CA VAL A 72 -28.87 -15.39 -9.52
C VAL A 72 -29.28 -16.72 -10.13
N THR A 73 -28.37 -17.68 -10.27
CA THR A 73 -28.68 -19.01 -10.81
C THR A 73 -29.77 -19.71 -9.99
N ARG A 74 -29.68 -19.68 -8.66
CA ARG A 74 -30.74 -20.24 -7.79
C ARG A 74 -32.08 -19.52 -7.98
N ALA A 75 -32.06 -18.19 -8.09
CA ALA A 75 -33.28 -17.40 -8.31
C ALA A 75 -33.93 -17.73 -9.66
N GLU A 76 -33.14 -17.89 -10.72
CA GLU A 76 -33.62 -18.29 -12.05
C GLU A 76 -34.25 -19.69 -12.05
N GLU A 77 -33.65 -20.66 -11.35
CA GLU A 77 -34.19 -22.01 -11.19
C GLU A 77 -35.54 -22.00 -10.47
N VAL A 78 -35.64 -21.22 -9.38
CA VAL A 78 -36.89 -21.04 -8.63
C VAL A 78 -37.94 -20.32 -9.49
N SER A 79 -37.54 -19.30 -10.26
CA SER A 79 -38.43 -18.57 -11.17
C SER A 79 -39.03 -19.49 -12.23
N LYS A 80 -38.19 -20.29 -12.92
CA LYS A 80 -38.65 -21.26 -13.93
C LYS A 80 -39.62 -22.28 -13.36
N ARG A 81 -39.37 -22.75 -12.12
CA ARG A 81 -40.29 -23.65 -11.43
C ARG A 81 -41.63 -22.99 -11.18
N LEU A 82 -41.62 -21.74 -10.69
CA LEU A 82 -42.83 -20.98 -10.39
C LEU A 82 -43.64 -20.65 -11.65
N GLU A 83 -42.98 -20.29 -12.76
CA GLU A 83 -43.63 -20.07 -14.06
C GLU A 83 -44.38 -21.33 -14.53
N LYS A 84 -43.74 -22.50 -14.41
CA LYS A 84 -44.38 -23.78 -14.75
C LYS A 84 -45.56 -24.08 -13.83
N GLU A 85 -45.42 -23.84 -12.54
CA GLU A 85 -46.49 -24.03 -11.55
C GLU A 85 -47.70 -23.15 -11.86
N ILE A 86 -47.47 -21.87 -12.15
CA ILE A 86 -48.52 -20.92 -12.57
C ILE A 86 -49.20 -21.40 -13.86
N LEU A 87 -48.44 -21.89 -14.85
CA LEU A 87 -49.01 -22.39 -16.11
C LEU A 87 -49.93 -23.59 -15.89
N GLU A 88 -49.51 -24.56 -15.07
CA GLU A 88 -50.32 -25.73 -14.74
C GLU A 88 -51.56 -25.34 -13.92
N LEU A 89 -51.44 -24.37 -13.01
CA LEU A 89 -52.57 -23.83 -12.27
C LEU A 89 -53.58 -23.15 -13.20
N LYS A 90 -53.14 -22.29 -14.12
CA LYS A 90 -54.00 -21.66 -15.14
C LYS A 90 -54.71 -22.68 -16.04
N LYS A 91 -54.00 -23.73 -16.45
CA LYS A 91 -54.58 -24.82 -17.25
C LYS A 91 -55.65 -25.59 -16.48
N ARG A 92 -55.44 -25.81 -15.18
CA ARG A 92 -56.41 -26.47 -14.32
C ARG A 92 -57.63 -25.59 -14.06
N ASP A 93 -57.42 -24.30 -13.83
CA ASP A 93 -58.47 -23.30 -13.65
C ASP A 93 -59.41 -23.25 -14.87
N ALA A 94 -58.86 -23.17 -16.08
CA ALA A 94 -59.63 -23.21 -17.32
C ALA A 94 -60.46 -24.50 -17.48
N LYS A 95 -59.95 -25.67 -17.07
CA LYS A 95 -60.73 -26.93 -17.06
C LYS A 95 -61.85 -26.91 -16.02
N MET A 96 -61.66 -26.21 -14.91
CA MET A 96 -62.67 -26.06 -13.87
C MET A 96 -63.80 -25.12 -14.34
N GLU A 97 -63.46 -24.07 -15.10
CA GLU A 97 -64.45 -23.24 -15.79
C GLU A 97 -65.25 -24.06 -16.83
N GLU A 98 -64.58 -24.92 -17.63
CA GLU A 98 -65.27 -25.83 -18.55
C GLU A 98 -66.28 -26.74 -17.81
N LEU A 99 -65.85 -27.34 -16.70
CA LEU A 99 -66.69 -28.19 -15.83
C LEU A 99 -67.96 -27.50 -15.32
N SER A 100 -67.89 -26.20 -15.03
CA SER A 100 -69.06 -25.45 -14.54
C SER A 100 -70.19 -25.29 -15.58
N ASN A 101 -69.87 -25.48 -16.86
CA ASN A 101 -70.79 -25.32 -17.98
C ASN A 101 -71.22 -26.67 -18.60
N ILE A 102 -70.84 -27.81 -18.01
CA ILE A 102 -71.18 -29.15 -18.52
C ILE A 102 -72.45 -29.66 -17.85
N ASP A 103 -73.50 -29.89 -18.66
CA ASP A 103 -74.76 -30.50 -18.21
C ASP A 103 -74.74 -32.04 -18.24
N ASP A 104 -73.83 -32.67 -19.00
CA ASP A 104 -73.74 -34.14 -19.09
C ASP A 104 -73.04 -34.75 -17.86
N PRO A 105 -73.72 -35.59 -17.05
CA PRO A 105 -73.15 -36.11 -15.82
C PRO A 105 -71.95 -37.04 -16.01
N THR A 106 -71.87 -37.75 -17.15
CA THR A 106 -70.79 -38.71 -17.43
C THR A 106 -69.50 -37.98 -17.79
N TYR A 107 -69.61 -36.99 -18.68
CA TYR A 107 -68.52 -36.12 -19.11
C TYR A 107 -68.02 -35.24 -17.96
N TYR A 108 -68.95 -34.74 -17.12
CA TYR A 108 -68.62 -34.04 -15.88
C TYR A 108 -67.71 -34.88 -14.97
N LEU A 109 -68.12 -36.13 -14.67
CA LEU A 109 -67.34 -37.01 -13.79
C LEU A 109 -65.95 -37.32 -14.37
N GLN A 110 -65.83 -37.48 -15.68
CA GLN A 110 -64.56 -37.74 -16.35
C GLN A 110 -63.57 -36.57 -16.19
N ILE A 111 -64.00 -35.33 -16.41
CA ILE A 111 -63.13 -34.16 -16.28
C ILE A 111 -62.88 -33.83 -14.79
N PHE A 112 -63.89 -34.00 -13.93
CA PHE A 112 -63.76 -33.77 -12.49
C PHE A 112 -62.69 -34.67 -11.86
N GLN A 113 -62.63 -35.95 -12.23
CA GLN A 113 -61.56 -36.86 -11.83
C GLN A 113 -60.19 -36.41 -12.35
N SER A 114 -60.09 -35.87 -13.56
CA SER A 114 -58.83 -35.35 -14.11
C SER A 114 -58.30 -34.11 -13.36
N VAL A 115 -59.20 -33.26 -12.86
CA VAL A 115 -58.86 -31.98 -12.18
C VAL A 115 -58.46 -32.20 -10.72
N THR A 116 -59.10 -33.15 -10.04
CA THR A 116 -58.94 -33.42 -8.60
C THR A 116 -57.67 -34.20 -8.25
N VAL A 117 -57.04 -34.89 -9.21
CA VAL A 117 -55.73 -35.52 -9.01
C VAL A 117 -54.65 -34.43 -8.96
N GLY A 118 -54.04 -34.24 -7.78
CA GLY A 118 -52.90 -33.34 -7.56
C GLY A 118 -53.20 -31.99 -6.87
N VAL A 119 -54.35 -31.85 -6.20
CA VAL A 119 -54.79 -30.60 -5.54
C VAL A 119 -53.97 -30.24 -4.28
N PHE A 120 -53.23 -31.18 -3.71
CA PHE A 120 -52.65 -30.99 -2.39
C PHE A 120 -51.13 -31.02 -2.45
N THR A 121 -50.54 -29.89 -2.04
CA THR A 121 -49.12 -29.64 -1.70
C THR A 121 -48.20 -29.24 -2.85
N LEU A 122 -48.32 -28.00 -3.31
CA LEU A 122 -47.20 -27.30 -3.93
C LEU A 122 -46.40 -26.56 -2.84
N PRO A 123 -45.08 -26.81 -2.71
CA PRO A 123 -44.27 -26.23 -1.66
C PRO A 123 -44.10 -24.72 -1.86
N THR A 124 -44.44 -23.94 -0.83
CA THR A 124 -44.31 -22.47 -0.84
C THR A 124 -42.83 -22.06 -0.90
N ILE A 125 -42.51 -21.09 -1.75
CA ILE A 125 -41.18 -20.50 -1.82
C ILE A 125 -41.00 -19.58 -0.61
N THR A 126 -40.04 -19.88 0.26
CA THR A 126 -39.61 -18.96 1.32
C THR A 126 -38.46 -18.10 0.80
N LEU A 127 -38.62 -16.79 0.85
CA LEU A 127 -37.54 -15.85 0.58
C LEU A 127 -36.73 -15.65 1.86
N SER A 128 -35.44 -16.01 1.81
CA SER A 128 -34.50 -15.57 2.84
C SER A 128 -34.26 -14.06 2.68
N PRO A 129 -34.10 -13.30 3.77
CA PRO A 129 -33.65 -11.91 3.67
C PRO A 129 -32.39 -11.82 2.81
N VAL A 130 -32.38 -10.85 1.90
CA VAL A 130 -31.26 -10.60 0.98
C VAL A 130 -30.04 -10.19 1.81
N LEU A 131 -29.00 -11.02 1.76
CA LEU A 131 -27.68 -10.61 2.27
C LEU A 131 -27.13 -9.56 1.30
N THR A 132 -27.06 -8.31 1.75
CA THR A 132 -26.43 -7.23 0.98
C THR A 132 -24.91 -7.32 1.11
N PHE A 133 -24.19 -6.75 0.15
CA PHE A 133 -22.72 -6.67 0.22
C PHE A 133 -22.23 -5.50 1.09
N GLU A 134 -23.11 -4.87 1.88
CA GLU A 134 -22.78 -3.72 2.73
C GLU A 134 -21.72 -4.08 3.79
N ASP A 135 -21.80 -5.28 4.37
CA ASP A 135 -20.81 -5.74 5.35
C ASP A 135 -19.42 -5.90 4.72
N VAL A 136 -19.35 -6.29 3.44
CA VAL A 136 -18.09 -6.38 2.69
C VAL A 136 -17.51 -4.99 2.49
N ILE A 137 -18.34 -4.04 2.03
CA ILE A 137 -17.92 -2.64 1.84
C ILE A 137 -17.44 -2.04 3.16
N LYS A 138 -18.20 -2.24 4.25
CA LYS A 138 -17.85 -1.78 5.59
C LYS A 138 -16.51 -2.35 6.05
N SER A 139 -16.29 -3.64 5.86
CA SER A 139 -15.04 -4.31 6.24
C SER A 139 -13.84 -3.75 5.46
N VAL A 140 -13.99 -3.50 4.15
CA VAL A 140 -12.93 -2.91 3.31
C VAL A 140 -12.66 -1.45 3.70
N SER A 141 -13.70 -0.67 4.01
CA SER A 141 -13.54 0.71 4.50
C SER A 141 -12.78 0.76 5.83
N GLN A 142 -13.10 -0.12 6.78
CA GLN A 142 -12.38 -0.21 8.04
C GLN A 142 -10.91 -0.62 7.86
N LEU A 143 -10.62 -1.49 6.89
CA LEU A 143 -9.25 -1.85 6.54
C LEU A 143 -8.48 -0.63 6.02
N LYS A 144 -9.10 0.16 5.14
CA LYS A 144 -8.52 1.40 4.60
C LYS A 144 -8.17 2.37 5.73
N GLU A 145 -9.11 2.66 6.62
CA GLU A 145 -8.92 3.61 7.73
C GLU A 145 -7.75 3.19 8.62
N LYS A 146 -7.68 1.90 9.00
CA LYS A 146 -6.57 1.37 9.81
C LYS A 146 -5.23 1.47 9.10
N LEU A 147 -5.20 1.26 7.79
CA LEU A 147 -3.97 1.38 7.00
C LEU A 147 -3.50 2.84 6.92
N GLU A 148 -4.42 3.78 6.71
CA GLU A 148 -4.11 5.22 6.68
C GLU A 148 -3.57 5.71 8.04
N GLU A 149 -4.19 5.28 9.14
CA GLU A 149 -3.71 5.59 10.50
C GLU A 149 -2.31 5.03 10.76
N LEU A 150 -2.08 3.77 10.38
CA LEU A 150 -0.79 3.11 10.54
C LEU A 150 0.30 3.82 9.71
N CYS A 151 0.01 4.15 8.47
CA CYS A 151 0.91 4.92 7.60
C CYS A 151 1.25 6.26 8.26
N LYS A 152 0.25 7.04 8.67
CA LYS A 152 0.49 8.33 9.35
C LYS A 152 1.42 8.17 10.56
N SER A 153 1.13 7.21 11.44
CA SER A 153 1.92 6.96 12.66
C SER A 153 3.38 6.56 12.37
N LYS A 154 3.61 5.77 11.32
CA LYS A 154 4.95 5.28 10.98
C LYS A 154 5.77 6.34 10.24
N PHE A 155 5.16 7.08 9.32
CA PHE A 155 5.84 8.13 8.55
C PHE A 155 6.18 9.36 9.38
N GLU A 156 5.37 9.72 10.39
CA GLU A 156 5.69 10.80 11.34
C GLU A 156 6.93 10.47 12.22
N LYS A 157 7.23 9.19 12.41
CA LYS A 157 8.37 8.70 13.21
C LYS A 157 9.63 8.48 12.41
N ILE A 158 9.57 8.57 11.07
CA ILE A 158 10.77 8.59 10.26
C ILE A 158 11.53 9.86 10.66
N PRO A 159 12.75 9.74 11.19
CA PRO A 159 13.52 10.92 11.54
C PRO A 159 13.56 11.83 10.32
N LYS A 160 13.27 13.12 10.48
CA LYS A 160 13.53 14.15 9.45
C LYS A 160 15.04 14.23 9.09
N GLY A 161 15.85 13.40 9.75
CA GLY A 161 17.28 13.27 9.65
C GLY A 161 17.76 12.57 8.38
N VAL A 162 17.58 13.24 7.24
CA VAL A 162 18.73 13.50 6.35
C VAL A 162 19.31 14.87 6.74
N THR A 163 19.32 15.17 8.04
CA THR A 163 19.89 16.41 8.58
C THR A 163 21.38 16.22 8.56
N ASP A 164 21.97 16.81 7.52
CA ASP A 164 23.37 17.12 7.34
C ASP A 164 24.32 16.02 7.81
N VAL A 165 24.99 15.38 6.85
CA VAL A 165 26.39 15.02 7.08
C VAL A 165 27.06 16.33 7.48
N GLN A 166 27.13 16.62 8.78
CA GLN A 166 27.86 17.76 9.31
C GLN A 166 29.33 17.45 9.06
N ILE A 167 29.79 17.77 7.86
CA ILE A 167 31.21 17.89 7.54
C ILE A 167 31.65 19.14 8.30
N VAL A 168 31.87 19.01 9.60
CA VAL A 168 32.38 20.10 10.43
C VAL A 168 33.86 20.26 10.07
N PRO A 169 34.28 21.41 9.51
CA PRO A 169 35.69 21.65 9.27
C PRO A 169 36.42 21.71 10.63
N PRO A 170 37.61 21.08 10.78
CA PRO A 170 38.41 21.28 11.97
C PRO A 170 38.79 22.77 12.11
N PRO A 171 38.94 23.29 13.34
CA PRO A 171 39.34 24.68 13.56
C PRO A 171 40.67 24.98 12.85
N LEU A 172 40.75 26.13 12.18
CA LEU A 172 41.95 26.57 11.46
C LEU A 172 43.16 26.54 12.42
N PRO A 173 44.30 25.94 12.02
CA PRO A 173 45.51 26.04 12.82
C PRO A 173 45.96 27.51 12.89
N THR A 174 45.83 28.13 14.06
CA THR A 174 46.33 29.48 14.32
C THR A 174 47.86 29.46 14.26
N PHE A 175 48.42 30.04 13.20
CA PHE A 175 49.87 30.27 13.12
C PHE A 175 50.23 31.43 14.07
N GLN A 176 50.72 31.11 15.27
CA GLN A 176 51.19 32.10 16.25
C GLN A 176 52.58 32.64 15.81
N PRO A 177 52.73 33.94 15.45
CA PRO A 177 53.98 34.49 14.90
C PRO A 177 55.07 34.79 15.96
N SER A 178 54.95 34.28 17.19
CA SER A 178 55.73 34.77 18.35
C SER A 178 57.21 34.37 18.40
N HIS A 179 57.76 33.72 17.35
CA HIS A 179 59.16 33.27 17.34
C HIS A 179 60.04 33.84 16.22
N MET A 180 59.59 34.86 15.47
CA MET A 180 60.51 35.67 14.65
C MET A 180 61.01 36.89 15.44
N LYS A 181 62.01 36.69 16.30
CA LYS A 181 62.88 37.82 16.69
C LYS A 181 63.79 38.13 15.50
N LEU A 182 63.39 39.07 14.65
CA LEU A 182 64.34 39.74 13.76
C LEU A 182 65.35 40.46 14.66
N SER A 183 66.58 39.97 14.69
CA SER A 183 67.70 40.70 15.29
C SER A 183 68.18 41.70 14.26
N THR A 184 67.60 42.91 14.28
CA THR A 184 68.07 44.03 13.47
C THR A 184 69.34 44.58 14.13
N THR A 185 70.52 44.25 13.61
CA THR A 185 71.76 44.95 13.95
C THR A 185 71.83 46.25 13.16
N GLU A 186 71.67 47.38 13.85
CA GLU A 186 71.92 48.72 13.31
C GLU A 186 73.41 48.91 12.98
N PRO A 187 73.77 49.58 11.87
CA PRO A 187 75.14 50.01 11.63
C PRO A 187 75.42 51.30 12.41
N LYS A 188 76.49 51.28 13.23
CA LYS A 188 77.00 52.43 13.98
C LYS A 188 77.36 53.58 13.02
N ARG A 189 76.70 54.72 13.19
CA ARG A 189 77.05 55.98 12.53
C ARG A 189 78.31 56.54 13.20
N GLY A 190 79.44 56.46 12.50
CA GLY A 190 80.69 57.09 12.90
C GLY A 190 80.53 58.61 12.87
N ILE A 191 80.78 59.24 14.00
CA ILE A 191 80.93 60.68 14.15
C ILE A 191 82.33 61.00 13.63
N ASN A 192 82.44 61.91 12.66
CA ASN A 192 83.73 62.53 12.33
C ASN A 192 83.54 64.05 12.35
N SER A 193 84.17 64.67 13.34
CA SER A 193 84.35 66.10 13.52
C SER A 193 85.63 66.53 12.82
N TYR A 194 85.58 67.60 12.02
CA TYR A 194 86.44 68.80 12.08
C TYR A 194 85.82 69.88 11.17
#